data_AF-A0A7K4ZUH0-F1
#
_entry.id   AF-A0A7K4ZUH0-F1
#
_cell.length_a   1.000
_cell.length_b   1.000
_cell.length_c   1.000
_cell.angle_alpha   90.00
_cell.angle_beta   90.00
_cell.angle_gamma   90.00
#
_symmetry.space_group_name_H-M   'P 1'
#
loop_
_entity.id
_entity.type
_entity.pdbx_description
1 polymer ?
#
loop_
_entity_poly.entity_id
_entity_poly.type
_entity_poly.pdbx_seq_one_letter_code
_entity_poly.pdbx_strand_id
1 'polypeptide(L)'
;MRKSSSPSLSNCNSVLANKIFGIPLDELQQEGQPDNEVPFIVRHVVDYIEEHGGLEQEGLFQVNGNAETVEWLRQRYDNGEDVDLVKEADVPSAISLLRFFLQELPEPVIPGSLHIHLMQLSQDYNNEDEFGRKLRFLLQQLPPVNYSLLKFLCKFLANVASHHEEIWSASSLAAVFGPDVFHIYTDVEDLKEQELVSRIMAGLLENYYEFFENEEDFSSTNDLSSITEQV
;
A
#
# COMPACT_ATOMS: atom_id res chain seq x y z
N MET A 1 28.67 -6.18 53.90
CA MET A 1 27.61 -6.86 53.13
C MET A 1 27.05 -5.87 52.11
N ARG A 2 27.51 -5.93 50.86
CA ARG A 2 26.93 -5.16 49.74
C ARG A 2 26.18 -6.16 48.87
N LYS A 3 24.87 -6.06 48.76
CA LYS A 3 24.07 -6.83 47.80
C LYS A 3 24.03 -6.04 46.51
N SER A 4 24.63 -6.59 45.47
CA SER A 4 24.48 -6.16 44.08
C SER A 4 23.13 -6.66 43.56
N SER A 5 22.26 -5.72 43.19
CA SER A 5 21.00 -6.02 42.49
C SER A 5 21.28 -5.98 40.99
N SER A 6 21.14 -7.12 40.32
CA SER A 6 21.15 -7.21 38.85
C SER A 6 19.83 -6.69 38.28
N PRO A 7 19.80 -5.99 37.14
CA PRO A 7 18.56 -5.60 36.49
C PRO A 7 17.89 -6.82 35.84
N SER A 8 16.58 -6.92 36.00
CA SER A 8 15.72 -7.98 35.47
C SER A 8 15.54 -7.86 33.96
N LEU A 9 15.78 -8.96 33.24
CA LEU A 9 15.62 -9.16 31.79
C LEU A 9 14.15 -9.16 31.29
N SER A 10 13.23 -8.52 32.00
CA SER A 10 11.78 -8.68 31.78
C SER A 10 11.16 -7.61 30.88
N ASN A 11 11.89 -6.57 30.49
CA ASN A 11 11.32 -5.39 29.82
C ASN A 11 11.55 -5.33 28.30
N CYS A 12 12.21 -6.33 27.71
CA CYS A 12 12.47 -6.35 26.26
C CYS A 12 11.31 -6.96 25.46
N ASN A 13 10.46 -7.78 26.08
CA ASN A 13 9.35 -8.44 25.40
C ASN A 13 8.12 -7.53 25.21
N SER A 14 7.98 -6.46 25.99
CA SER A 14 6.85 -5.52 25.84
C SER A 14 7.05 -4.49 24.73
N VAL A 15 8.31 -4.21 24.34
CA VAL A 15 8.62 -3.21 23.30
C VAL A 15 8.35 -3.74 21.90
N LEU A 16 8.44 -5.06 21.68
CA LEU A 16 8.09 -5.69 20.41
C LEU A 16 6.61 -6.05 20.31
N ALA A 17 5.86 -6.05 21.43
CA ALA A 17 4.45 -6.45 21.43
C ALA A 17 3.54 -5.46 20.69
N ASN A 18 3.97 -4.20 20.52
CA ASN A 18 3.18 -3.14 19.91
C ASN A 18 3.79 -2.60 18.61
N LYS A 19 4.90 -3.18 18.12
CA LYS A 19 5.60 -2.66 16.95
C LYS A 19 4.70 -2.78 15.72
N ILE A 20 4.63 -1.74 14.90
CA ILE A 20 3.79 -1.67 13.69
C ILE A 20 4.65 -1.52 12.43
N PHE A 21 5.68 -0.68 12.48
CA PHE A 21 6.58 -0.45 11.33
C PHE A 21 7.62 -1.57 11.23
N GLY A 22 7.92 -2.00 10.00
CA GLY A 22 8.86 -3.08 9.76
C GLY A 22 8.35 -4.48 10.14
N ILE A 23 7.04 -4.64 10.28
CA ILE A 23 6.39 -5.90 10.59
C ILE A 23 5.70 -6.44 9.32
N PRO A 24 5.78 -7.75 9.02
CA PRO A 24 5.04 -8.36 7.93
C PRO A 24 3.53 -8.10 8.00
N LEU A 25 2.87 -7.90 6.85
CA LEU A 25 1.45 -7.54 6.81
C LEU A 25 0.53 -8.59 7.46
N ASP A 26 0.87 -9.87 7.35
CA ASP A 26 0.15 -10.98 7.97
C ASP A 26 0.27 -10.99 9.50
N GLU A 27 1.37 -10.49 10.05
CA GLU A 27 1.56 -10.34 11.51
C GLU A 27 0.84 -9.11 12.07
N LEU A 28 0.51 -8.11 11.24
CA LEU A 28 -0.24 -6.92 11.65
C LEU A 28 -1.75 -7.17 11.83
N GLN A 29 -2.24 -8.34 11.42
CA GLN A 29 -3.63 -8.73 11.61
C GLN A 29 -3.88 -9.03 13.09
N GLN A 30 -4.84 -8.33 13.71
CA GLN A 30 -5.17 -8.59 15.12
C GLN A 30 -6.05 -9.84 15.26
N GLU A 31 -5.81 -10.63 16.30
CA GLU A 31 -6.68 -11.77 16.62
C GLU A 31 -8.13 -11.32 16.81
N GLY A 32 -9.06 -11.88 16.02
CA GLY A 32 -10.49 -11.57 16.08
C GLY A 32 -10.97 -10.49 15.11
N GLN A 33 -10.07 -9.88 14.33
CA GLN A 33 -10.43 -9.12 13.14
C GLN A 33 -10.78 -10.07 11.99
N PRO A 34 -11.69 -9.68 11.06
CA PRO A 34 -11.92 -10.45 9.84
C PRO A 34 -10.61 -10.67 9.09
N ASP A 35 -10.46 -11.88 8.54
CA ASP A 35 -9.36 -12.17 7.62
C ASP A 35 -9.36 -11.08 6.53
N ASN A 36 -8.19 -10.48 6.30
CA ASN A 36 -7.91 -9.46 5.28
C ASN A 36 -8.23 -8.00 5.65
N GLU A 37 -8.34 -7.68 6.94
CA GLU A 37 -8.48 -6.29 7.36
C GLU A 37 -7.20 -5.47 7.11
N VAL A 38 -7.36 -4.24 6.62
CA VAL A 38 -6.26 -3.29 6.40
C VAL A 38 -5.65 -2.87 7.74
N PRO A 39 -4.31 -2.74 7.87
CA PRO A 39 -3.68 -2.27 9.10
C PRO A 39 -4.31 -0.97 9.61
N PHE A 40 -4.57 -0.89 10.93
CA PHE A 40 -5.24 0.26 11.54
C PHE A 40 -4.56 1.58 11.20
N ILE A 41 -3.22 1.63 11.25
CA ILE A 41 -2.45 2.83 10.92
C ILE A 41 -2.75 3.37 9.52
N VAL A 42 -2.88 2.49 8.53
CA VAL A 42 -3.15 2.88 7.14
C VAL A 42 -4.53 3.53 7.04
N ARG A 43 -5.55 2.92 7.65
CA ARG A 43 -6.90 3.49 7.67
C ARG A 43 -6.95 4.81 8.41
N HIS A 44 -6.40 4.85 9.62
CA HIS A 44 -6.41 6.05 10.45
C HIS A 44 -5.72 7.24 9.74
N VAL A 45 -4.60 7.00 9.06
CA VAL A 45 -3.90 8.05 8.31
C VAL A 45 -4.67 8.45 7.05
N VAL A 46 -5.24 7.50 6.31
CA VAL A 46 -6.04 7.79 5.12
C VAL A 46 -7.31 8.57 5.48
N ASP A 47 -8.05 8.16 6.52
CA ASP A 47 -9.24 8.85 7.00
C ASP A 47 -8.90 10.31 7.37
N TYR A 48 -7.78 10.53 8.05
CA TYR A 48 -7.29 11.87 8.36
C TYR A 48 -7.01 12.70 7.09
N ILE A 49 -6.36 12.11 6.08
CA ILE A 49 -6.05 12.81 4.82
C ILE A 49 -7.34 13.11 4.02
N GLU A 50 -8.30 12.19 3.97
CA GLU A 50 -9.58 12.43 3.29
C GLU A 50 -10.39 13.54 3.97
N GLU A 51 -10.40 13.59 5.31
CA GLU A 51 -11.18 14.57 6.07
C GLU A 51 -10.51 15.95 6.19
N HIS A 52 -9.18 15.99 6.29
CA HIS A 52 -8.42 17.20 6.65
C HIS A 52 -7.36 17.61 5.61
N GLY A 53 -7.20 16.82 4.53
CA GLY A 53 -6.07 16.93 3.61
C GLY A 53 -6.04 18.17 2.74
N GLY A 54 -7.21 18.78 2.45
CA GLY A 54 -7.32 19.83 1.44
C GLY A 54 -6.82 19.32 0.08
N LEU A 55 -7.44 18.24 -0.42
CA LEU A 55 -7.00 17.49 -1.60
C LEU A 55 -6.94 18.32 -2.89
N GLU A 56 -7.53 19.51 -2.88
CA GLU A 56 -7.42 20.54 -3.93
C GLU A 56 -6.10 21.33 -3.92
N GLN A 57 -5.15 21.02 -3.04
CA GLN A 57 -3.86 21.69 -3.01
C GLN A 57 -2.85 21.06 -3.99
N GLU A 58 -2.27 21.89 -4.85
CA GLU A 58 -1.17 21.49 -5.74
C GLU A 58 0.05 21.01 -4.94
N GLY A 59 0.66 19.91 -5.37
CA GLY A 59 1.89 19.38 -4.79
C GLY A 59 1.76 18.69 -3.43
N LEU A 60 0.57 18.68 -2.80
CA LEU A 60 0.25 17.95 -1.57
C LEU A 60 0.93 16.57 -1.41
N PHE A 61 0.80 15.66 -2.39
CA PHE A 61 1.39 14.32 -2.31
C PHE A 61 2.88 14.26 -2.69
N GLN A 62 3.43 15.33 -3.27
CA GLN A 62 4.82 15.41 -3.72
C GLN A 62 5.74 16.05 -2.67
N VAL A 63 5.17 16.76 -1.69
CA VAL A 63 5.92 17.41 -0.63
C VAL A 63 6.15 16.42 0.52
N ASN A 64 7.41 16.26 0.92
CA ASN A 64 7.74 15.52 2.12
C ASN A 64 7.35 16.33 3.37
N GLY A 65 6.74 15.66 4.33
CA GLY A 65 6.43 16.22 5.63
C GLY A 65 7.65 16.41 6.51
N ASN A 66 7.42 16.94 7.70
CA ASN A 66 8.50 17.17 8.65
C ASN A 66 9.02 15.81 9.16
N ALA A 67 10.28 15.49 8.84
CA ALA A 67 10.89 14.21 9.19
C ALA A 67 10.92 13.93 10.71
N GLU A 68 11.05 14.97 11.54
CA GLU A 68 11.01 14.83 13.01
C GLU A 68 9.59 14.46 13.47
N THR A 69 8.57 15.11 12.90
CA THR A 69 7.16 14.78 13.17
C THR A 69 6.83 13.36 12.72
N VAL A 70 7.26 12.97 11.51
CA VAL A 70 7.04 11.61 10.97
C VAL A 70 7.67 10.55 11.87
N GLU A 71 8.95 10.72 12.25
CA GLU A 71 9.63 9.78 13.13
C GLU A 71 9.00 9.73 14.53
N TRP A 72 8.58 10.87 15.06
CA TRP A 72 7.89 10.92 16.35
C TRP A 72 6.53 10.21 16.31
N LEU A 73 5.71 10.44 15.27
CA LEU A 73 4.45 9.72 15.07
C LEU A 73 4.68 8.21 14.93
N ARG A 74 5.69 7.83 14.12
CA ARG A 74 6.10 6.42 13.93
C ARG A 74 6.37 5.74 15.27
N GLN A 75 7.17 6.36 16.13
CA GLN A 75 7.50 5.84 17.46
C GLN A 75 6.26 5.70 18.35
N ARG A 76 5.32 6.64 18.31
CA ARG A 76 4.06 6.56 19.07
C ARG A 76 3.23 5.35 18.64
N TYR A 77 3.08 5.16 17.32
CA TYR A 77 2.40 4.00 16.77
C TYR A 77 3.08 2.69 17.18
N ASP A 78 4.41 2.59 17.06
CA ASP A 78 5.19 1.40 17.48
C ASP A 78 5.12 1.12 18.99
N ASN A 79 4.85 2.15 19.80
CA ASN A 79 4.67 2.00 21.24
C ASN A 79 3.23 1.62 21.62
N GLY A 80 2.29 1.60 20.65
CA GLY A 80 0.86 1.40 20.90
C GLY A 80 0.22 2.57 21.65
N GLU A 81 0.76 3.78 21.48
CA GLU A 81 0.19 5.00 22.05
C GLU A 81 -1.02 5.47 21.22
N ASP A 82 -1.93 6.20 21.87
CA ASP A 82 -3.05 6.85 21.19
C ASP A 82 -2.53 8.08 20.43
N VAL A 83 -2.75 8.13 19.11
CA VAL A 83 -2.26 9.20 18.23
C VAL A 83 -3.44 10.03 17.77
N ASP A 84 -3.35 11.35 17.91
CA ASP A 84 -4.39 12.30 17.46
C ASP A 84 -3.85 13.12 16.28
N LEU A 85 -4.00 12.60 15.07
CA LEU A 85 -3.44 13.21 13.86
C LEU A 85 -3.91 14.66 13.63
N VAL A 86 -5.11 15.02 14.10
CA VAL A 86 -5.65 16.40 13.96
C VAL A 86 -4.86 17.40 14.81
N LYS A 87 -4.35 16.98 15.96
CA LYS A 87 -3.55 17.83 16.85
C LYS A 87 -2.05 17.69 16.62
N GLU A 88 -1.64 16.52 16.15
CA GLU A 88 -0.25 16.07 16.22
C GLU A 88 0.46 16.05 14.86
N ALA A 89 -0.28 16.11 13.74
CA ALA A 89 0.28 16.01 12.39
C ALA A 89 -0.23 17.12 11.47
N ASP A 90 0.65 17.65 10.62
CA ASP A 90 0.25 18.31 9.38
C ASP A 90 0.07 17.27 8.26
N VAL A 91 -0.74 17.62 7.25
CA VAL A 91 -1.11 16.71 6.15
C VAL A 91 0.12 16.13 5.42
N PRO A 92 1.16 16.92 5.07
CA PRO A 92 2.37 16.36 4.45
C PRO A 92 3.07 15.32 5.32
N SER A 93 3.07 15.48 6.66
CA SER A 93 3.64 14.49 7.58
C SER A 93 2.79 13.23 7.66
N ALA A 94 1.45 13.35 7.62
CA ALA A 94 0.57 12.18 7.54
C ALA A 94 0.75 11.38 6.24
N ILE A 95 0.84 12.07 5.08
CA ILE A 95 1.13 11.44 3.79
C ILE A 95 2.50 10.76 3.83
N SER A 96 3.51 11.44 4.36
CA SER A 96 4.86 10.87 4.48
C SER A 96 4.89 9.68 5.42
N LEU A 97 4.10 9.68 6.50
CA LEU A 97 3.97 8.54 7.41
C LEU A 97 3.33 7.33 6.73
N LEU A 98 2.26 7.54 5.93
CA LEU A 98 1.64 6.48 5.13
C LEU A 98 2.66 5.87 4.15
N ARG A 99 3.38 6.72 3.41
CA ARG A 99 4.42 6.27 2.48
C ARG A 99 5.53 5.53 3.21
N PHE A 100 5.98 6.05 4.35
CA PHE A 100 7.01 5.44 5.17
C PHE A 100 6.59 4.06 5.70
N PHE A 101 5.31 3.89 6.08
CA PHE A 101 4.78 2.58 6.46
C PHE A 101 4.91 1.56 5.32
N LEU A 102 4.55 1.94 4.09
CA LEU A 102 4.69 1.07 2.92
C LEU A 102 6.15 0.71 2.64
N GLN A 103 7.06 1.69 2.73
CA GLN A 103 8.49 1.51 2.47
C GLN A 103 9.18 0.59 3.50
N GLU A 104 8.73 0.62 4.75
CA GLU A 104 9.32 -0.19 5.83
C GLU A 104 8.82 -1.63 5.85
N LEU A 105 7.81 -2.00 5.04
CA LEU A 105 7.35 -3.39 5.00
C LEU A 105 8.52 -4.34 4.66
N PRO A 106 8.66 -5.50 5.33
CA PRO A 106 9.71 -6.46 4.99
C PRO A 106 9.60 -7.03 3.57
N GLU A 107 8.37 -7.11 3.05
CA GLU A 107 8.05 -7.45 1.67
C GLU A 107 7.10 -6.38 1.10
N PRO A 108 7.29 -5.91 -0.15
CA PRO A 108 6.41 -4.92 -0.76
C PRO A 108 4.95 -5.39 -0.82
N VAL A 109 4.03 -4.43 -0.91
CA VAL A 109 2.61 -4.70 -1.08
C VAL A 109 2.37 -5.58 -2.31
N ILE A 110 3.12 -5.36 -3.39
CA ILE A 110 3.23 -6.28 -4.52
C ILE A 110 4.49 -7.15 -4.34
N PRO A 111 4.34 -8.44 -3.95
CA PRO A 111 5.46 -9.36 -3.79
C PRO A 111 6.37 -9.42 -5.02
N GLY A 112 7.67 -9.59 -4.79
CA GLY A 112 8.68 -9.65 -5.87
C GLY A 112 8.40 -10.76 -6.90
N SER A 113 7.74 -11.85 -6.48
CA SER A 113 7.30 -12.92 -7.36
C SER A 113 6.28 -12.46 -8.40
N LEU A 114 5.37 -11.54 -8.05
CA LEU A 114 4.37 -10.96 -8.94
C LEU A 114 4.91 -9.75 -9.70
N HIS A 115 5.82 -8.99 -9.09
CA HIS A 115 6.48 -7.85 -9.72
C HIS A 115 7.08 -8.22 -11.10
N ILE A 116 7.85 -9.32 -11.19
CA ILE A 116 8.45 -9.76 -12.46
C ILE A 116 7.40 -10.00 -13.55
N HIS A 117 6.27 -10.62 -13.21
CA HIS A 117 5.19 -10.92 -14.15
C HIS A 117 4.46 -9.64 -14.59
N LEU A 118 4.24 -8.71 -13.66
CA LEU A 118 3.64 -7.40 -13.93
C LEU A 118 4.54 -6.55 -14.86
N MET A 119 5.85 -6.61 -14.66
CA MET A 119 6.82 -5.93 -15.51
C MET A 119 6.81 -6.46 -16.94
N GLN A 120 6.81 -7.78 -17.11
CA GLN A 120 6.68 -8.42 -18.44
C GLN A 120 5.36 -8.02 -19.11
N LEU A 121 4.25 -8.09 -18.36
CA LEU A 121 2.93 -7.69 -18.86
C LEU A 121 2.91 -6.24 -19.36
N SER A 122 3.59 -5.35 -18.65
CA SER A 122 3.66 -3.94 -19.04
C SER A 122 4.44 -3.71 -20.34
N GLN A 123 5.43 -4.56 -20.65
CA GLN A 123 6.26 -4.43 -21.85
C GLN A 123 5.54 -4.97 -23.11
N ASP A 124 4.70 -5.99 -22.95
CA ASP A 124 3.94 -6.64 -24.04
C ASP A 124 2.59 -5.95 -24.33
N TYR A 125 2.54 -4.61 -24.20
CA TYR A 125 1.33 -3.81 -24.35
C TYR A 125 0.89 -3.71 -25.82
N ASN A 126 0.23 -4.75 -26.31
CA ASN A 126 -0.31 -4.81 -27.67
C ASN A 126 -1.84 -4.77 -27.72
N ASN A 127 -2.52 -5.03 -26.59
CA ASN A 127 -3.97 -5.07 -26.47
C ASN A 127 -4.43 -4.75 -25.03
N GLU A 128 -5.22 -3.69 -24.87
CA GLU A 128 -5.79 -3.24 -23.59
C GLU A 128 -6.66 -4.30 -22.90
N ASP A 129 -7.50 -5.01 -23.66
CA ASP A 129 -8.37 -6.05 -23.11
C ASP A 129 -7.57 -7.25 -22.59
N GLU A 130 -6.49 -7.62 -23.29
CA GLU A 130 -5.61 -8.71 -22.86
C GLU A 130 -4.77 -8.31 -21.65
N PHE A 131 -4.30 -7.06 -21.63
CA PHE A 131 -3.59 -6.47 -20.50
C PHE A 131 -4.47 -6.50 -19.24
N GLY A 132 -5.71 -6.01 -19.32
CA GLY A 132 -6.64 -6.01 -18.20
C GLY A 132 -6.92 -7.41 -17.66
N ARG A 133 -7.18 -8.40 -18.53
CA ARG A 133 -7.41 -9.80 -18.10
C ARG A 133 -6.20 -10.40 -17.38
N LYS A 134 -4.99 -10.21 -17.90
CA LYS A 134 -3.76 -10.73 -17.29
C LYS A 134 -3.44 -10.01 -15.97
N LEU A 135 -3.63 -8.69 -15.92
CA LEU A 135 -3.45 -7.91 -14.71
C LEU A 135 -4.39 -8.39 -13.61
N ARG A 136 -5.67 -8.56 -13.92
CA ARG A 136 -6.67 -9.11 -12.98
C ARG A 136 -6.28 -10.49 -12.48
N PHE A 137 -5.83 -11.38 -13.37
CA PHE A 137 -5.35 -12.70 -12.97
C PHE A 137 -4.17 -12.62 -11.99
N LEU A 138 -3.22 -11.72 -12.21
CA LEU A 138 -2.08 -11.51 -11.30
C LEU A 138 -2.51 -10.93 -9.95
N LEU A 139 -3.47 -10.00 -9.93
CA LEU A 139 -4.03 -9.46 -8.68
C LEU A 139 -4.67 -10.55 -7.83
N GLN A 140 -5.36 -11.52 -8.44
CA GLN A 140 -5.96 -12.66 -7.73
C GLN A 140 -4.93 -13.62 -7.11
N GLN A 141 -3.66 -13.54 -7.50
CA GLN A 141 -2.58 -14.33 -6.88
C GLN A 141 -1.95 -13.63 -5.67
N LEU A 142 -2.34 -12.39 -5.37
CA LEU A 142 -1.83 -11.68 -4.19
C LEU A 142 -2.27 -12.40 -2.91
N PRO A 143 -1.41 -12.43 -1.87
CA PRO A 143 -1.87 -12.80 -0.55
C PRO A 143 -3.08 -11.94 -0.14
N PRO A 144 -4.10 -12.51 0.53
CA PRO A 144 -5.35 -11.80 0.82
C PRO A 144 -5.18 -10.45 1.54
N VAL A 145 -4.20 -10.36 2.45
CA VAL A 145 -3.86 -9.12 3.18
C VAL A 145 -3.25 -8.08 2.25
N ASN A 146 -2.31 -8.48 1.39
CA ASN A 146 -1.70 -7.61 0.38
C ASN A 146 -2.74 -7.09 -0.61
N TYR A 147 -3.62 -7.96 -1.10
CA TYR A 147 -4.72 -7.58 -2.00
C TYR A 147 -5.63 -6.55 -1.33
N SER A 148 -5.98 -6.75 -0.06
CA SER A 148 -6.89 -5.84 0.65
C SER A 148 -6.25 -4.49 0.95
N LEU A 149 -4.97 -4.46 1.30
CA LEU A 149 -4.21 -3.21 1.40
C LEU A 149 -4.12 -2.49 0.06
N LEU A 150 -3.76 -3.20 -1.02
CA LEU A 150 -3.68 -2.62 -2.36
C LEU A 150 -5.03 -2.05 -2.81
N LYS A 151 -6.11 -2.82 -2.65
CA LYS A 151 -7.47 -2.39 -2.97
C LYS A 151 -7.86 -1.13 -2.21
N PHE A 152 -7.56 -1.07 -0.91
CA PHE A 152 -7.85 0.09 -0.07
C PHE A 152 -7.08 1.33 -0.53
N LEU A 153 -5.79 1.20 -0.81
CA LEU A 153 -4.96 2.31 -1.31
C LEU A 153 -5.43 2.77 -2.70
N CYS A 154 -5.70 1.85 -3.62
CA CYS A 154 -6.20 2.17 -4.95
C CYS A 154 -7.55 2.89 -4.87
N LYS A 155 -8.44 2.49 -3.96
CA LYS A 155 -9.72 3.17 -3.73
C LYS A 155 -9.51 4.62 -3.31
N PHE A 156 -8.68 4.84 -2.29
CA PHE A 156 -8.35 6.18 -1.80
C PHE A 156 -7.80 7.05 -2.93
N LEU A 157 -6.76 6.59 -3.63
CA LEU A 157 -6.10 7.36 -4.69
C LEU A 157 -7.00 7.60 -5.90
N ALA A 158 -7.82 6.61 -6.29
CA ALA A 158 -8.79 6.77 -7.38
C ALA A 158 -9.87 7.80 -7.02
N ASN A 159 -10.33 7.83 -5.76
CA ASN A 159 -11.25 8.85 -5.28
C ASN A 159 -10.62 10.24 -5.32
N VAL A 160 -9.36 10.40 -4.89
CA VAL A 160 -8.64 11.68 -5.00
C VAL A 160 -8.59 12.12 -6.47
N ALA A 161 -8.20 11.20 -7.36
CA ALA A 161 -8.09 11.49 -8.79
C ALA A 161 -9.43 11.89 -9.43
N SER A 162 -10.54 11.24 -9.04
CA SER A 162 -11.85 11.53 -9.63
C SER A 162 -12.43 12.87 -9.19
N HIS A 163 -12.10 13.34 -7.98
CA HIS A 163 -12.62 14.60 -7.44
C HIS A 163 -11.72 15.80 -7.75
N HIS A 164 -10.43 15.55 -8.00
CA HIS A 164 -9.42 16.59 -8.19
C HIS A 164 -8.57 16.37 -9.45
N GLU A 165 -9.15 15.84 -10.54
CA GLU A 165 -8.44 15.42 -11.77
C GLU A 165 -7.51 16.50 -12.36
N GLU A 166 -7.91 17.78 -12.28
CA GLU A 166 -7.10 18.91 -12.77
C GLU A 166 -5.77 19.09 -12.01
N ILE A 167 -5.69 18.57 -10.78
CA ILE A 167 -4.56 18.73 -9.84
C ILE A 167 -3.85 17.39 -9.63
N TRP A 168 -4.63 16.35 -9.38
CA TRP A 168 -4.18 14.99 -9.13
C TRP A 168 -4.81 14.06 -10.16
N SER A 169 -4.03 13.69 -11.18
CA SER A 169 -4.42 12.62 -12.09
C SER A 169 -4.01 11.25 -11.53
N ALA A 170 -4.64 10.18 -12.01
CA ALA A 170 -4.24 8.83 -11.67
C ALA A 170 -2.73 8.60 -11.93
N SER A 171 -2.22 9.13 -13.05
CA SER A 171 -0.80 9.07 -13.39
C SER A 171 0.10 9.82 -12.39
N SER A 172 -0.30 11.01 -11.91
CA SER A 172 0.54 11.78 -10.97
C SER A 172 0.56 11.14 -9.58
N LEU A 173 -0.56 10.61 -9.11
CA LEU A 173 -0.63 9.84 -7.85
C LEU A 173 0.13 8.51 -7.96
N ALA A 174 0.02 7.82 -9.08
CA ALA A 174 0.76 6.59 -9.34
C ALA A 174 2.27 6.78 -9.35
N ALA A 175 2.77 7.90 -9.87
CA ALA A 175 4.19 8.24 -9.83
C ALA A 175 4.71 8.48 -8.40
N VAL A 176 3.85 8.93 -7.48
CA VAL A 176 4.19 9.14 -6.08
C VAL A 176 4.19 7.84 -5.28
N PHE A 177 3.11 7.05 -5.41
CA PHE A 177 2.89 5.86 -4.57
C PHE A 177 3.38 4.55 -5.19
N GLY A 178 3.54 4.49 -6.52
CA GLY A 178 4.04 3.31 -7.22
C GLY A 178 5.36 2.78 -6.65
N PRO A 179 6.41 3.62 -6.51
CA PRO A 179 7.68 3.18 -5.92
C PRO A 179 7.54 2.60 -4.50
N ASP A 180 6.61 3.11 -3.70
CA ASP A 180 6.39 2.66 -2.32
C ASP A 180 5.63 1.33 -2.25
N VAL A 181 4.70 1.10 -3.19
CA VAL A 181 3.92 -0.14 -3.32
C VAL A 181 4.76 -1.31 -3.85
N PHE A 182 5.75 -1.00 -4.70
CA PHE A 182 6.60 -1.99 -5.38
C PHE A 182 8.05 -2.05 -4.84
N HIS A 183 8.43 -1.17 -3.91
CA HIS A 183 9.79 -1.02 -3.38
C HIS A 183 10.87 -0.76 -4.44
N ILE A 184 10.68 0.26 -5.26
CA ILE A 184 11.67 0.70 -6.25
C ILE A 184 12.48 1.87 -5.71
N TYR A 185 13.76 1.64 -5.39
CA TYR A 185 14.66 2.63 -4.76
C TYR A 185 15.99 2.83 -5.52
N THR A 186 15.89 3.57 -6.63
CA THR A 186 16.93 4.29 -7.40
C THR A 186 18.37 3.74 -7.47
N ASP A 187 18.63 3.02 -8.57
CA ASP A 187 19.77 3.08 -9.49
C ASP A 187 19.29 3.41 -10.94
N VAL A 188 20.19 3.54 -11.93
CA VAL A 188 19.84 4.00 -13.29
C VAL A 188 18.95 3.01 -14.06
N GLU A 189 19.05 1.72 -13.76
CA GLU A 189 18.15 0.68 -14.31
C GLU A 189 16.71 0.87 -13.77
N ASP A 190 16.59 1.43 -12.57
CA ASP A 190 15.33 1.61 -11.86
C ASP A 190 14.48 2.76 -12.44
N LEU A 191 15.03 3.66 -13.26
CA LEU A 191 14.24 4.73 -13.88
C LEU A 191 13.21 4.19 -14.88
N LYS A 192 13.61 3.18 -15.67
CA LYS A 192 12.68 2.49 -16.58
C LYS A 192 11.69 1.66 -15.77
N GLU A 193 12.16 1.01 -14.72
CA GLU A 193 11.33 0.22 -13.83
C GLU A 193 10.25 1.08 -13.15
N GLN A 194 10.65 2.24 -12.65
CA GLN A 194 9.76 3.23 -12.06
C GLN A 194 8.71 3.74 -13.05
N GLU A 195 9.06 3.98 -14.31
CA GLU A 195 8.08 4.34 -15.35
C GLU A 195 7.05 3.23 -15.57
N LEU A 196 7.50 1.97 -15.64
CA LEU A 196 6.63 0.81 -15.83
C LEU A 196 5.72 0.59 -14.61
N VAL A 197 6.27 0.64 -13.40
CA VAL A 197 5.53 0.56 -12.14
C VAL A 197 4.48 1.67 -12.04
N SER A 198 4.86 2.92 -12.36
CA SER A 198 3.94 4.06 -12.35
C SER A 198 2.81 3.85 -13.35
N ARG A 199 3.09 3.29 -14.53
CA ARG A 199 2.06 2.98 -15.53
C ARG A 199 1.12 1.87 -15.09
N ILE A 200 1.64 0.80 -14.48
CA ILE A 200 0.81 -0.28 -13.94
C ILE A 200 -0.09 0.27 -12.83
N MET A 201 0.47 1.05 -11.90
CA MET A 201 -0.27 1.68 -10.82
C MET A 201 -1.32 2.65 -11.37
N ALA A 202 -1.01 3.46 -12.38
CA ALA A 202 -1.99 4.34 -13.03
C ALA A 202 -3.16 3.56 -13.65
N GLY A 203 -2.88 2.45 -14.34
CA GLY A 203 -3.91 1.57 -14.90
C GLY A 203 -4.83 0.97 -13.84
N LEU A 204 -4.29 0.64 -12.65
CA LEU A 204 -5.10 0.17 -11.51
C LEU A 204 -6.01 1.27 -10.97
N LEU A 205 -5.55 2.52 -10.92
CA LEU A 205 -6.33 3.66 -10.44
C LEU A 205 -7.44 4.06 -11.42
N GLU A 206 -7.12 4.14 -12.72
CA GLU A 206 -8.07 4.52 -13.78
C GLU A 206 -9.21 3.50 -13.93
N ASN A 207 -8.91 2.21 -13.70
CA ASN A 207 -9.86 1.11 -13.87
C ASN A 207 -10.21 0.44 -12.52
N TYR A 208 -10.16 1.20 -11.43
CA TYR A 208 -10.37 0.68 -10.06
C TYR A 208 -11.64 -0.18 -9.94
N TYR A 209 -12.77 0.31 -10.44
CA TYR A 209 -14.06 -0.40 -10.37
C TYR A 209 -14.04 -1.74 -11.11
N GLU A 210 -13.37 -1.81 -12.26
CA GLU A 210 -13.27 -3.03 -13.06
C GLU A 210 -12.44 -4.10 -12.35
N PHE A 211 -11.33 -3.70 -11.75
CA PHE A 211 -10.40 -4.63 -11.10
C PHE A 211 -10.83 -5.06 -9.70
N PHE A 212 -11.44 -4.17 -8.91
CA PHE A 212 -11.64 -4.39 -7.48
C PHE A 212 -13.10 -4.47 -7.03
N GLU A 213 -14.08 -3.89 -7.74
CA GLU A 213 -15.50 -3.93 -7.32
C GLU A 213 -16.32 -5.02 -8.03
N ASN A 214 -15.99 -5.37 -9.27
CA ASN A 214 -16.69 -6.42 -10.04
C ASN A 214 -16.32 -7.87 -9.63
N GLU A 215 -15.94 -8.12 -8.38
CA GLU A 215 -15.58 -9.45 -7.88
C GLU A 215 -16.79 -10.29 -7.45
N GLU A 216 -17.95 -9.69 -7.21
CA GLU A 216 -19.16 -10.43 -6.79
C GLU A 216 -19.80 -11.27 -7.91
N ASP A 217 -19.48 -11.01 -9.19
CA ASP A 217 -20.15 -11.66 -10.34
C ASP A 217 -19.48 -12.94 -10.88
N PHE A 218 -18.30 -13.33 -10.38
CA PHE A 218 -17.52 -14.42 -11.00
C PHE A 218 -17.36 -15.68 -10.15
N SER A 219 -17.89 -15.72 -8.92
CA SER A 219 -17.95 -16.97 -8.14
C SER A 219 -18.87 -18.04 -8.76
N SER A 220 -19.71 -17.67 -9.74
CA SER A 220 -20.65 -18.56 -10.41
C SER A 220 -20.24 -19.04 -11.81
N THR A 221 -19.03 -18.76 -12.31
CA THR A 221 -18.58 -19.31 -13.60
C THR A 221 -17.19 -19.95 -13.52
N ASN A 222 -17.00 -20.84 -12.55
CA ASN A 222 -16.03 -21.92 -12.72
C ASN A 222 -16.73 -23.10 -13.40
N ASP A 223 -16.91 -22.97 -14.71
CA ASP A 223 -17.16 -24.11 -15.57
C ASP A 223 -16.32 -23.97 -16.86
N LEU A 224 -15.65 -25.08 -17.18
CA LEU A 224 -15.12 -25.52 -18.49
C LEU A 224 -13.59 -25.59 -18.66
N SER A 225 -13.05 -26.59 -17.97
CA SER A 225 -12.39 -27.80 -18.51
C SER A 225 -12.37 -28.08 -20.04
N SER A 226 -12.16 -27.10 -20.94
CA SER A 226 -12.18 -27.34 -22.40
C SER A 226 -10.87 -27.09 -23.14
N ILE A 227 -9.71 -27.02 -22.48
CA ILE A 227 -8.43 -26.73 -23.15
C ILE A 227 -7.55 -27.98 -23.39
N THR A 228 -7.98 -29.18 -23.02
CA THR A 228 -7.23 -30.41 -23.34
C THR A 228 -8.01 -31.30 -24.29
N GLU A 229 -8.00 -30.97 -25.59
CA GLU A 229 -7.98 -31.95 -26.68
C GLU A 229 -7.85 -31.24 -28.04
N GLN A 230 -6.61 -31.15 -28.53
CA GLN A 230 -6.28 -31.24 -29.95
C GLN A 230 -4.76 -31.45 -30.09
N VAL A 231 -4.37 -32.73 -30.02
CA VAL A 231 -3.18 -33.29 -30.65
C VAL A 231 -3.67 -34.29 -31.70
#